data_AF-B2T8N4-F1
#
_entry.id   AF-B2T8N4-F1
#
_cell.length_a   1.000
_cell.length_b   1.000
_cell.length_c   1.000
_cell.angle_alpha   90.00
_cell.angle_beta   90.00
_cell.angle_gamma   90.00
#
_symmetry.space_group_name_H-M   'P 1'
#
loop_
_entity.id
_entity.type
_entity.pdbx_description
1 polymer ?
#
loop_
_entity_poly.entity_id
_entity_poly.type
_entity_poly.pdbx_seq_one_letter_code
_entity_poly.pdbx_strand_id
1 'polypeptide(L)'
;MQLPWAGFSYAAQPALADAHVTQETVTSTICHRGHISRVLPSIDEQIRLKDMLLEQRGIDPSAAAGYALDFRLPVLLGGSPDALANRDILPWEGDAGERRKRRLTVFLRHCVCSGELSLMRAQAAISGDWPHQYSNLWALTCQDIR
;
A
#
# COMPACT_ATOMS: atom_id res chain seq x y z
N MET A 1 -27.81 -20.81 -25.53
CA MET A 1 -28.06 -20.33 -24.15
C MET A 1 -26.70 -19.97 -23.55
N GLN A 2 -26.39 -18.68 -23.50
CA GLN A 2 -25.15 -18.14 -22.93
C GLN A 2 -25.28 -18.08 -21.40
N LEU A 3 -24.33 -18.66 -20.68
CA LEU A 3 -24.16 -18.49 -19.24
C LEU A 3 -23.27 -17.26 -19.01
N PRO A 4 -23.65 -16.33 -18.11
CA PRO A 4 -22.89 -15.11 -17.88
C PRO A 4 -21.63 -15.45 -17.08
N TRP A 5 -20.49 -14.96 -17.56
CA TRP A 5 -19.23 -15.09 -16.87
C TRP A 5 -19.28 -14.18 -15.67
N ALA A 6 -19.33 -14.76 -14.47
CA ALA A 6 -19.11 -14.05 -13.24
C ALA A 6 -17.69 -13.46 -13.31
N GLY A 7 -17.62 -12.16 -13.60
CA GLY A 7 -16.41 -11.39 -13.35
C GLY A 7 -16.10 -11.53 -11.87
N PHE A 8 -14.93 -12.09 -11.56
CA PHE A 8 -14.33 -11.88 -10.27
C PHE A 8 -14.03 -10.38 -10.19
N SER A 9 -15.00 -9.62 -9.68
CA SER A 9 -14.71 -8.33 -9.08
C SER A 9 -13.65 -8.63 -8.02
N TYR A 10 -12.41 -8.23 -8.27
CA TYR A 10 -11.45 -8.03 -7.20
C TYR A 10 -12.10 -7.02 -6.27
N ALA A 11 -12.86 -7.53 -5.30
CA ALA A 11 -13.52 -6.72 -4.30
C ALA A 11 -12.40 -5.91 -3.67
N ALA A 12 -12.49 -4.59 -3.82
CA ALA A 12 -11.70 -3.63 -3.04
C ALA A 12 -11.61 -4.21 -1.64
N GLN A 13 -10.41 -4.47 -1.11
CA GLN A 13 -10.27 -5.13 0.19
C GLN A 13 -10.86 -4.19 1.25
N PRO A 14 -12.15 -4.32 1.64
CA PRO A 14 -12.83 -3.22 2.34
C PRO A 14 -12.25 -3.08 3.75
N ALA A 15 -11.75 -4.20 4.29
CA ALA A 15 -11.06 -4.26 5.56
C ALA A 15 -9.71 -3.53 5.58
N LEU A 16 -9.12 -3.23 4.41
CA LEU A 16 -7.82 -2.54 4.32
C LEU A 16 -7.96 -1.08 3.88
N ALA A 17 -9.00 -0.75 3.11
CA ALA A 17 -9.17 0.57 2.49
C ALA A 17 -9.74 1.62 3.45
N ASP A 18 -9.34 2.88 3.24
CA ASP A 18 -10.00 4.05 3.81
C ASP A 18 -11.21 4.42 2.93
N ALA A 19 -12.41 4.35 3.48
CA ALA A 19 -13.65 4.65 2.76
C ALA A 19 -13.73 6.10 2.26
N HIS A 20 -12.93 7.02 2.79
CA HIS A 20 -12.88 8.41 2.32
C HIS A 20 -11.99 8.59 1.09
N VAL A 21 -11.16 7.60 0.74
CA VAL A 21 -10.26 7.64 -0.42
C VAL A 21 -10.86 6.82 -1.56
N THR A 22 -11.55 7.51 -2.46
CA THR A 22 -12.15 6.94 -3.67
C THR A 22 -11.54 7.60 -4.90
N GLN A 23 -11.89 7.09 -6.08
CA GLN A 23 -11.43 7.69 -7.34
C GLN A 23 -11.84 9.17 -7.46
N GLU A 24 -13.03 9.51 -6.96
CA GLU A 24 -13.60 10.85 -6.98
C GLU A 24 -12.91 11.79 -5.97
N THR A 25 -12.35 11.26 -4.88
CA THR A 25 -11.72 12.06 -3.83
C THR A 25 -10.20 12.10 -3.90
N VAL A 26 -9.54 11.43 -4.86
CA VAL A 26 -8.06 11.37 -4.93
C VAL A 26 -7.41 12.76 -4.93
N THR A 27 -8.03 13.75 -5.58
CA THR A 27 -7.51 15.12 -5.70
C THR A 27 -7.46 15.85 -4.35
N SER A 28 -8.43 15.61 -3.46
CA SER A 28 -8.50 16.19 -2.10
C SER A 28 -7.87 15.29 -1.03
N THR A 29 -7.56 14.02 -1.36
CA THR A 29 -6.96 13.04 -0.46
C THR A 29 -5.51 12.76 -0.86
N ILE A 30 -5.21 11.58 -1.40
CA ILE A 30 -3.86 11.10 -1.64
C ILE A 30 -3.05 12.05 -2.54
N CYS A 31 -3.66 12.78 -3.48
CA CYS A 31 -2.96 13.74 -4.34
C CYS A 31 -2.75 15.11 -3.69
N HIS A 32 -3.49 15.44 -2.62
CA HIS A 32 -3.34 16.70 -1.91
C HIS A 32 -2.06 16.71 -1.06
N ARG A 33 -1.31 17.83 -1.10
CA ARG A 33 -0.12 18.00 -0.28
C ARG A 33 -0.47 17.93 1.21
N GLY A 34 0.27 17.12 1.98
CA GLY A 34 0.07 16.98 3.43
C GLY A 34 -1.13 16.14 3.86
N HIS A 35 -1.89 15.50 2.97
CA HIS A 35 -2.93 14.54 3.37
C HIS A 35 -2.36 13.44 4.28
N ILE A 36 -1.24 12.84 3.88
CA ILE A 36 -0.56 11.79 4.64
C ILE A 36 -0.16 12.23 6.04
N SER A 37 0.38 13.44 6.18
CA SER A 37 0.74 13.99 7.49
C SER A 37 -0.46 14.23 8.40
N ARG A 38 -1.67 14.36 7.84
CA ARG A 38 -2.91 14.50 8.62
C ARG A 38 -3.51 13.17 9.06
N VAL A 39 -3.32 12.10 8.27
CA VAL A 39 -3.99 10.81 8.51
C VAL A 39 -3.08 9.74 9.11
N LEU A 40 -1.77 9.82 8.93
CA LEU A 40 -0.87 8.86 9.57
C LEU A 40 -0.84 9.05 11.09
N PRO A 41 -0.72 7.95 11.87
CA PRO A 41 -0.48 8.04 13.30
C PRO A 41 0.83 8.79 13.57
N SER A 42 0.97 9.32 14.78
CA SER A 42 2.22 9.95 15.23
C SER A 42 3.39 8.96 15.12
N ILE A 43 4.62 9.49 15.04
CA ILE A 43 5.82 8.66 14.97
C ILE A 43 5.89 7.71 16.18
N ASP A 44 5.56 8.19 17.38
CA ASP A 44 5.57 7.38 18.60
C ASP A 44 4.53 6.24 18.56
N GLU A 45 3.36 6.50 17.99
CA GLU A 45 2.35 5.45 17.78
C GLU A 45 2.83 4.42 16.75
N GLN A 46 3.45 4.85 15.66
CA GLN A 46 4.02 3.94 14.66
C GLN A 46 5.13 3.07 15.26
N ILE A 47 5.99 3.62 16.11
CA ILE A 47 7.02 2.86 16.83
C ILE A 47 6.37 1.80 17.72
N ARG A 48 5.40 2.19 18.57
CA ARG A 48 4.69 1.25 19.44
C ARG A 48 3.97 0.14 18.66
N LEU A 49 3.32 0.49 17.56
CA LEU A 49 2.65 -0.48 16.68
C LEU A 49 3.64 -1.47 16.07
N LYS A 50 4.80 -1.00 15.62
CA LYS A 50 5.85 -1.86 15.07
C LYS A 50 6.36 -2.84 16.13
N ASP A 51 6.63 -2.36 17.34
CA ASP A 51 7.15 -3.19 18.43
C ASP A 51 6.15 -4.28 18.83
N MET A 52 4.86 -3.94 18.94
CA MET A 52 3.79 -4.93 19.17
C MET A 52 3.73 -6.00 18.07
N LEU A 53 3.85 -5.60 16.80
CA LEU A 53 3.79 -6.52 15.66
C LEU A 53 5.02 -7.43 15.55
N LEU A 54 6.19 -6.94 15.99
CA LEU A 54 7.42 -7.74 16.10
C LEU A 54 7.27 -8.82 17.17
N GLU A 55 6.79 -8.43 18.35
CA GLU A 55 6.51 -9.36 19.46
C GLU A 55 5.50 -10.44 19.04
N GLN A 56 4.40 -10.04 18.39
CA GLN A 56 3.39 -10.99 17.88
C GLN A 56 3.94 -12.01 16.87
N ARG A 57 5.02 -11.67 16.14
CA ARG A 57 5.69 -12.59 15.21
C ARG A 57 6.86 -13.35 15.84
N GLY A 58 7.12 -13.15 17.13
CA GLY A 58 8.25 -13.77 17.83
C GLY A 58 9.61 -13.34 17.29
N ILE A 59 9.71 -12.13 16.74
CA ILE A 59 10.98 -11.58 16.24
C ILE A 59 11.77 -11.01 17.41
N ASP A 60 13.04 -11.40 17.50
CA ASP A 60 13.94 -10.94 18.54
C ASP A 60 14.11 -9.40 18.50
N PRO A 61 14.04 -8.70 19.64
CA PRO A 61 14.23 -7.25 19.70
C PRO A 61 15.56 -6.77 19.07
N SER A 62 16.62 -7.56 19.12
CA SER A 62 17.90 -7.25 18.47
C SER A 62 17.82 -7.21 16.93
N ALA A 63 16.85 -7.91 16.34
CA ALA A 63 16.57 -7.89 14.91
C ALA A 63 15.58 -6.79 14.49
N ALA A 64 14.96 -6.07 15.44
CA ALA A 64 13.90 -5.10 15.18
C ALA A 64 14.29 -3.96 14.21
N ALA A 65 15.57 -3.60 14.17
CA ALA A 65 16.10 -2.60 13.24
C ALA A 65 16.02 -3.03 11.76
N GLY A 66 15.97 -4.34 11.50
CA GLY A 66 15.84 -4.92 10.16
C GLY A 66 14.44 -4.85 9.57
N TYR A 67 13.44 -4.42 10.35
CA TYR A 67 12.04 -4.39 9.96
C TYR A 67 11.44 -2.98 10.00
N ALA A 68 10.48 -2.77 9.12
CA ALA A 68 9.64 -1.58 9.06
C ALA A 68 8.20 -1.90 9.46
N LEU A 69 7.50 -0.91 10.02
CA LEU A 69 6.05 -0.91 9.99
C LEU A 69 5.60 -0.80 8.52
N ASP A 70 4.67 -1.66 8.12
CA ASP A 70 4.07 -1.69 6.81
C ASP A 70 2.55 -1.53 6.90
N PHE A 71 1.98 -0.98 5.82
CA PHE A 71 0.55 -1.05 5.57
C PHE A 71 0.30 -1.94 4.35
N ARG A 72 -0.43 -3.05 4.52
CA ARG A 72 -0.68 -4.05 3.47
C ARG A 72 -1.15 -3.38 2.19
N LEU A 73 -2.21 -2.58 2.29
CA LEU A 73 -2.54 -1.53 1.33
C LEU A 73 -1.94 -0.20 1.81
N PRO A 74 -1.00 0.41 1.06
CA PRO A 74 -0.36 1.65 1.51
C PRO A 74 -1.33 2.82 1.64
N VAL A 75 -1.15 3.65 2.67
CA VAL A 75 -1.97 4.86 2.91
C VAL A 75 -1.88 5.85 1.73
N LEU A 76 -0.73 5.92 1.05
CA LEU A 76 -0.54 6.71 -0.18
C LEU A 76 -1.40 6.24 -1.37
N LEU A 77 -2.04 5.09 -1.26
CA LEU A 77 -2.96 4.50 -2.22
C LEU A 77 -4.34 4.22 -1.59
N GLY A 78 -4.69 4.93 -0.52
CA GLY A 78 -6.00 4.84 0.12
C GLY A 78 -6.17 3.67 1.08
N GLY A 79 -5.08 3.09 1.59
CA GLY A 79 -5.16 2.19 2.73
C GLY A 79 -5.49 2.92 4.03
N SER A 80 -6.30 2.31 4.88
CA SER A 80 -6.66 2.86 6.19
C SER A 80 -5.50 2.71 7.17
N PRO A 81 -5.03 3.78 7.82
CA PRO A 81 -4.02 3.71 8.89
C PRO A 81 -4.58 3.07 10.18
N ASP A 82 -5.89 3.12 10.37
CA ASP A 82 -6.57 2.69 11.59
C ASP A 82 -7.03 1.23 11.53
N ALA A 83 -7.18 0.67 10.33
CA ALA A 83 -7.56 -0.71 10.15
C ALA A 83 -6.46 -1.66 10.65
N LEU A 84 -6.75 -2.43 11.71
CA LEU A 84 -5.83 -3.45 12.25
C LEU A 84 -5.40 -4.46 11.18
N ALA A 85 -6.34 -4.88 10.31
CA ALA A 85 -6.06 -5.80 9.22
C ALA A 85 -5.09 -5.21 8.18
N ASN A 86 -4.93 -3.88 8.12
CA ASN A 86 -4.02 -3.21 7.22
C ASN A 86 -2.60 -3.07 7.77
N ARG A 87 -2.35 -3.44 9.03
CA ARG A 87 -1.04 -3.28 9.66
C ARG A 87 -0.21 -4.55 9.52
N ASP A 88 1.05 -4.38 9.14
CA ASP A 88 2.00 -5.47 8.99
C ASP A 88 3.42 -4.99 9.37
N ILE A 89 4.38 -5.90 9.31
CA ILE A 89 5.79 -5.55 9.27
C ILE A 89 6.44 -6.27 8.10
N LEU A 90 7.40 -5.60 7.46
CA LEU A 90 8.22 -6.19 6.41
C LEU A 90 9.69 -5.97 6.73
N PRO A 91 10.60 -6.87 6.30
CA PRO A 91 12.01 -6.56 6.24
C PRO A 91 12.24 -5.28 5.43
N TRP A 92 13.23 -4.47 5.79
CA TRP A 92 13.58 -3.29 5.00
C TRP A 92 14.05 -3.66 3.60
N GLU A 93 14.84 -4.73 3.50
CA GLU A 93 15.56 -5.15 2.31
C GLU A 93 14.90 -6.36 1.63
N GLY A 94 15.37 -6.67 0.42
CA GLY A 94 14.90 -7.80 -0.39
C GLY A 94 13.87 -7.41 -1.45
N ASP A 95 13.54 -8.35 -2.32
CA ASP A 95 12.64 -8.10 -3.46
C ASP A 95 11.21 -7.75 -3.03
N ALA A 96 10.77 -8.29 -1.90
CA ALA A 96 9.49 -7.96 -1.26
C ALA A 96 9.65 -6.97 -0.08
N GLY A 97 10.81 -6.33 0.06
CA GLY A 97 11.14 -5.46 1.19
C GLY A 97 10.45 -4.09 1.15
N GLU A 98 10.32 -3.48 2.32
CA GLU A 98 9.57 -2.22 2.50
C GLU A 98 10.15 -1.06 1.67
N ARG A 99 11.47 -0.96 1.51
CA ARG A 99 12.07 0.12 0.69
C ARG A 99 11.55 0.10 -0.74
N ARG A 100 11.40 -1.09 -1.28
CA ARG A 100 10.96 -1.31 -2.65
C ARG A 100 9.45 -1.12 -2.78
N LYS A 101 8.67 -1.62 -1.81
CA LYS A 101 7.23 -1.38 -1.72
C LYS A 101 6.89 0.12 -1.65
N ARG A 102 7.58 0.88 -0.80
CA ARG A 102 7.42 2.34 -0.68
C ARG A 102 7.67 3.05 -1.99
N ARG A 103 8.71 2.64 -2.70
CA ARG A 103 9.03 3.24 -3.99
C ARG A 103 7.96 2.97 -5.05
N LEU A 104 7.52 1.72 -5.17
CA LEU A 104 6.42 1.38 -6.08
C LEU A 104 5.15 2.14 -5.69
N THR A 105 4.86 2.27 -4.40
CA THR A 105 3.73 3.05 -3.88
C THR A 105 3.78 4.52 -4.31
N VAL A 106 4.94 5.17 -4.20
CA VAL A 106 5.11 6.57 -4.63
C VAL A 106 4.90 6.70 -6.13
N PHE A 107 5.44 5.77 -6.91
CA PHE A 107 5.26 5.72 -8.37
C PHE A 107 3.79 5.53 -8.76
N LEU A 108 3.10 4.55 -8.16
CA LEU A 108 1.68 4.29 -8.42
C LEU A 108 0.82 5.51 -8.06
N ARG A 109 1.09 6.15 -6.92
CA ARG A 109 0.40 7.39 -6.54
C ARG A 109 0.64 8.49 -7.57
N HIS A 110 1.86 8.63 -8.10
CA HIS A 110 2.14 9.61 -9.15
C HIS A 110 1.26 9.36 -10.38
N CYS A 111 1.18 8.12 -10.87
CA CYS A 111 0.33 7.74 -12.00
C CYS A 111 -1.17 7.98 -11.73
N VAL A 112 -1.63 7.76 -10.49
CA VAL A 112 -3.01 8.08 -10.09
C VAL A 112 -3.25 9.58 -10.13
N CYS A 113 -2.33 10.36 -9.57
CA CYS A 113 -2.48 11.81 -9.48
C CYS A 113 -2.25 12.55 -10.80
N SER A 114 -1.60 11.92 -11.79
CA SER A 114 -1.56 12.41 -13.18
C SER A 114 -2.79 12.01 -14.01
N GLY A 115 -3.64 11.11 -13.49
CA GLY A 115 -4.81 10.59 -14.18
C GLY A 115 -4.50 9.48 -15.20
N GLU A 116 -3.26 9.00 -15.27
CA GLU A 116 -2.84 7.93 -16.18
C GLU A 116 -3.22 6.53 -15.68
N LEU A 117 -3.51 6.39 -14.37
CA LEU A 117 -3.88 5.15 -13.73
C LEU A 117 -5.05 5.36 -12.77
N SER A 118 -6.08 4.51 -12.81
CA SER A 118 -7.14 4.55 -11.80
C SER A 118 -6.61 4.12 -10.42
N LEU A 119 -7.18 4.67 -9.33
CA LEU A 119 -6.87 4.25 -7.96
C LEU A 119 -7.02 2.74 -7.78
N MET A 120 -8.11 2.15 -8.27
CA MET A 120 -8.38 0.72 -8.16
C MET A 120 -7.27 -0.14 -8.79
N ARG A 121 -6.78 0.23 -9.97
CA ARG A 121 -5.65 -0.48 -10.62
C ARG A 121 -4.35 -0.35 -9.84
N ALA A 122 -4.06 0.84 -9.29
CA ALA A 122 -2.89 1.01 -8.41
C ALA A 122 -2.99 0.13 -7.15
N GLN A 123 -4.16 0.06 -6.54
CA GLN A 123 -4.43 -0.78 -5.37
C GLN A 123 -4.29 -2.27 -5.71
N ALA A 124 -4.80 -2.71 -6.87
CA ALA A 124 -4.63 -4.08 -7.35
C ALA A 124 -3.15 -4.41 -7.60
N ALA A 125 -2.40 -3.51 -8.25
CA ALA A 125 -0.99 -3.71 -8.55
C ALA A 125 -0.14 -3.91 -7.29
N ILE A 126 -0.35 -3.10 -6.23
CA ILE A 126 0.42 -3.21 -4.99
C ILE A 126 -0.04 -4.34 -4.06
N SER A 127 -1.30 -4.79 -4.21
CA SER A 127 -1.85 -5.91 -3.41
C SER A 127 -1.57 -7.28 -4.05
N GLY A 128 -1.15 -7.30 -5.32
CA GLY A 128 -0.75 -8.49 -6.06
C GLY A 128 0.72 -8.87 -5.85
N ASP A 129 1.23 -9.70 -6.75
CA ASP A 129 2.62 -10.16 -6.77
C ASP A 129 3.58 -9.10 -7.35
N TRP A 130 3.57 -7.92 -6.73
CA TRP A 130 4.40 -6.80 -7.14
C TRP A 130 5.93 -7.06 -7.10
N PRO A 131 6.49 -7.88 -6.17
CA PRO A 131 7.93 -8.12 -6.15
C PRO A 131 8.43 -8.76 -7.44
N HIS A 132 7.67 -9.71 -7.98
CA HIS A 132 8.01 -10.42 -9.21
C HIS A 132 7.56 -9.66 -10.47
N GLN A 133 6.36 -9.06 -10.46
CA GLN A 133 5.84 -8.36 -11.64
C GLN A 133 6.62 -7.09 -11.97
N TYR A 134 7.10 -6.38 -10.95
CA TYR A 134 7.77 -5.09 -11.09
C TYR A 134 9.24 -5.20 -10.67
N SER A 135 9.96 -6.10 -11.34
CA SER A 135 11.35 -6.47 -11.05
C SER A 135 12.36 -5.32 -11.23
N ASN A 136 12.06 -4.37 -12.13
CA ASN A 136 12.88 -3.18 -12.39
C ASN A 136 12.06 -1.87 -12.27
N LEU A 137 11.96 -1.34 -11.05
CA LEU A 137 11.20 -0.11 -10.78
C LEU A 137 11.75 1.16 -11.45
N TRP A 138 13.00 1.16 -11.95
CA TRP A 138 13.60 2.34 -12.59
C TRP A 138 13.13 2.55 -14.04
N ALA A 139 12.65 1.49 -14.69
CA ALA A 139 12.22 1.54 -16.09
C ALA A 139 10.70 1.64 -16.25
N LEU A 140 9.93 1.62 -15.17
CA LEU A 140 8.47 1.62 -15.23
C LEU A 140 7.90 2.96 -15.68
N THR A 141 6.87 2.87 -16.50
CA THR A 141 5.95 3.94 -16.88
C THR A 141 4.54 3.58 -16.44
N CYS A 142 3.63 4.56 -16.37
CA CYS A 142 2.27 4.32 -15.90
C CYS A 142 1.50 3.31 -16.76
N GLN A 143 1.92 3.13 -18.02
CA GLN A 143 1.34 2.17 -18.96
C GLN A 143 1.76 0.72 -18.68
N ASP A 144 2.87 0.51 -17.94
CA ASP A 144 3.37 -0.83 -17.61
C ASP A 144 2.61 -1.49 -16.45
N ILE A 145 1.78 -0.72 -15.73
CA ILE A 145 1.01 -1.22 -14.59
C ILE A 145 -0.19 -2.01 -15.08
N ARG A 146 -0.26 -3.27 -14.69
CA ARG A 146 -1.37 -4.18 -15.04
C ARG A 146 -2.46 -4.14 -13.98
#